data_AF-A0A968RT26-F1
#
_entry.id   AF-A0A968RT26-F1
#
_cell.length_a   1.000
_cell.length_b   1.000
_cell.length_c   1.000
_cell.angle_alpha   90.00
_cell.angle_beta   90.00
_cell.angle_gamma   90.00
#
_symmetry.space_group_name_H-M   'P 1'
#
loop_
_entity.id
_entity.type
_entity.pdbx_description
1 polymer ?
#
loop_
_entity_poly.entity_id
_entity_poly.type
_entity_poly.pdbx_seq_one_letter_code
_entity_poly.pdbx_strand_id
1 'polypeptide(L)'
;MSFDSRIDNFDKFVKLLTSVTLYAQNEADLKVTALTAVLTDLKTKNAAVIAAEVPLNNARITRNDVLYKPNTGLVDIALDVKTYIKSVFGASSPQYKKISKIKFTKPR
;
A
#
# COMPACT_ATOMS: atom_id res chain seq x y z
N MET A 1 4.31 -17.94 4.04
CA MET A 1 3.75 -17.90 5.41
C MET A 1 3.34 -16.47 5.73
N SER A 2 2.05 -16.20 5.89
CA SER A 2 1.52 -14.84 6.16
C SER A 2 1.95 -14.33 7.54
N PHE A 3 1.78 -13.04 7.80
CA PHE A 3 2.02 -12.48 9.14
C PHE A 3 1.10 -13.10 10.20
N ASP A 4 -0.17 -13.37 9.86
CA ASP A 4 -1.09 -14.11 10.76
C ASP A 4 -0.55 -15.50 11.10
N SER A 5 -0.08 -16.26 10.11
CA SER A 5 0.50 -17.59 10.36
C SER A 5 1.76 -17.54 11.23
N ARG A 6 2.59 -16.50 11.08
CA ARG A 6 3.78 -16.28 11.92
C ARG A 6 3.40 -15.94 13.36
N ILE A 7 2.41 -15.07 13.53
CA ILE A 7 1.89 -14.68 14.86
C ILE A 7 1.25 -15.88 15.56
N ASP A 8 0.44 -16.68 14.86
CA ASP A 8 -0.18 -17.89 15.41
C ASP A 8 0.86 -18.94 15.80
N ASN A 9 1.89 -19.14 14.97
CA ASN A 9 2.99 -20.05 15.31
C ASN A 9 3.74 -19.56 16.57
N PHE A 10 4.04 -18.26 16.66
CA PHE A 10 4.72 -17.70 17.81
C PHE A 10 3.85 -17.73 19.08
N ASP A 11 2.52 -17.51 18.96
CA ASP A 11 1.56 -17.66 20.06
C ASP A 11 1.57 -19.09 20.62
N LYS A 12 1.55 -20.10 19.75
CA LYS A 12 1.67 -21.51 20.13
C LYS A 12 3.00 -21.80 20.83
N PHE A 13 4.10 -21.23 20.34
CA PHE A 13 5.41 -21.38 20.96
C PHE A 13 5.45 -20.76 22.36
N VAL A 14 4.96 -19.53 22.54
CA VAL A 14 4.89 -18.87 23.86
C VAL A 14 4.01 -19.67 24.83
N LYS A 15 2.87 -20.20 24.37
CA LYS A 15 1.99 -21.07 25.18
C LYS A 15 2.70 -22.35 25.63
N LEU A 16 3.46 -22.98 24.74
CA LEU A 16 4.27 -24.14 25.09
C LEU A 16 5.28 -23.80 26.19
N LEU A 17 6.05 -22.72 26.02
CA LEU A 17 7.04 -22.29 27.02
C LEU A 17 6.38 -21.96 28.37
N THR A 18 5.19 -21.36 28.35
CA THR A 18 4.42 -21.05 29.58
C THR A 18 4.00 -22.33 30.32
N SER A 19 3.71 -23.42 29.60
CA SER A 19 3.32 -24.70 30.20
C SER A 19 4.48 -25.47 30.83
N VAL A 20 5.72 -25.16 30.45
CA VAL A 20 6.92 -25.83 30.96
C VAL A 20 7.43 -25.10 32.19
N THR A 21 7.13 -25.62 33.38
CA THR A 21 7.51 -25.01 34.66
C THR A 21 9.02 -24.87 34.87
N LEU A 22 9.83 -25.70 34.20
CA LEU A 22 11.30 -25.64 34.24
C LEU A 22 11.90 -24.54 33.34
N TYR A 23 11.09 -23.87 32.52
CA TYR A 23 11.56 -22.80 31.65
C TYR A 23 11.77 -21.50 32.44
N ALA A 24 12.92 -21.39 33.09
CA ALA A 24 13.32 -20.25 33.92
C ALA A 24 14.55 -19.53 33.35
N GLN A 25 14.38 -18.80 32.25
CA GLN A 25 15.48 -18.10 31.56
C GLN A 25 15.95 -16.87 32.33
N ASN A 26 17.27 -16.60 32.28
CA ASN A 26 17.89 -15.45 32.96
C ASN A 26 17.96 -14.23 32.04
N GLU A 27 18.16 -14.46 30.75
CA GLU A 27 18.21 -13.47 29.69
C GLU A 27 16.85 -12.76 29.59
N ALA A 28 16.85 -11.43 29.71
CA ALA A 28 15.62 -10.64 29.79
C ALA A 28 14.68 -10.89 28.60
N ASP A 29 15.24 -10.98 27.39
CA ASP A 29 14.48 -11.14 26.14
C ASP A 29 13.88 -12.54 25.96
N LEU A 30 14.46 -13.55 26.63
CA LEU A 30 13.99 -14.95 26.54
C LEU A 30 12.99 -15.29 27.64
N LYS A 31 12.66 -14.37 28.54
CA LYS A 31 11.61 -14.58 29.53
C LYS A 31 10.25 -14.63 28.86
N VAL A 32 9.36 -15.49 29.37
CA VAL A 32 7.97 -15.61 28.87
C VAL A 32 7.25 -14.25 28.85
N THR A 33 7.53 -13.38 29.82
CA THR A 33 6.98 -12.01 29.88
C THR A 33 7.43 -11.16 28.69
N ALA A 34 8.72 -11.17 28.35
CA ALA A 34 9.26 -10.44 27.20
C ALA A 34 8.73 -11.01 25.86
N LEU A 35 8.71 -12.33 25.71
CA LEU A 35 8.17 -12.99 24.52
C LEU A 35 6.67 -12.69 24.32
N THR A 36 5.90 -12.65 25.42
CA THR A 36 4.47 -12.27 25.39
C THR A 36 4.28 -10.80 25.01
N ALA A 37 5.16 -9.91 25.45
CA ALA A 37 5.15 -8.51 25.03
C ALA A 37 5.41 -8.37 23.52
N VAL A 38 6.41 -9.10 22.99
CA VAL A 38 6.67 -9.14 21.53
C VAL A 38 5.46 -9.68 20.77
N LEU A 39 4.84 -10.77 21.25
CA LEU A 39 3.65 -11.33 20.62
C LEU A 39 2.48 -10.33 20.57
N THR A 40 2.28 -9.59 21.66
CA THR A 40 1.23 -8.57 21.75
C THR A 40 1.50 -7.41 20.80
N ASP A 41 2.75 -6.96 20.73
CA ASP A 41 3.18 -5.92 19.81
C ASP A 41 2.97 -6.32 18.34
N LEU A 42 3.34 -7.56 17.98
CA LEU A 42 3.10 -8.10 16.64
C LEU A 42 1.61 -8.17 16.30
N LYS A 43 0.76 -8.61 17.24
CA LYS A 43 -0.71 -8.62 17.06
C LYS A 43 -1.25 -7.21 16.81
N THR A 44 -0.82 -6.23 17.60
CA THR A 44 -1.23 -4.83 17.44
C THR A 44 -0.81 -4.26 16.09
N LYS A 45 0.45 -4.47 15.69
CA LYS A 45 0.95 -3.98 14.39
C LYS A 45 0.22 -4.62 13.21
N ASN A 46 -0.04 -5.93 13.27
CA ASN A 46 -0.76 -6.64 12.22
C ASN A 46 -2.22 -6.13 12.10
N ALA A 47 -2.89 -5.93 13.24
CA ALA A 47 -4.23 -5.34 13.26
C ALA A 47 -4.25 -3.91 12.67
N ALA A 48 -3.23 -3.10 12.95
CA ALA A 48 -3.11 -1.76 12.39
C ALA A 48 -2.96 -1.78 10.86
N VAL A 49 -2.19 -2.72 10.31
CA VAL A 49 -2.05 -2.91 8.85
C VAL A 49 -3.39 -3.30 8.23
N ILE A 50 -4.09 -4.27 8.79
CA ILE A 50 -5.41 -4.72 8.31
C ILE A 50 -6.40 -3.55 8.31
N ALA A 51 -6.43 -2.76 9.38
CA ALA A 51 -7.30 -1.59 9.48
C ALA A 51 -6.96 -0.49 8.45
N ALA A 52 -5.68 -0.32 8.12
CA ALA A 52 -5.21 0.66 7.15
C ALA A 52 -5.39 0.22 5.67
N GLU A 53 -5.56 -1.08 5.42
CA GLU A 53 -5.61 -1.62 4.06
C GLU A 53 -6.86 -1.18 3.28
N VAL A 54 -8.04 -1.22 3.92
CA VAL A 54 -9.30 -0.77 3.31
C VAL A 54 -9.26 0.70 2.89
N PRO A 55 -8.94 1.68 3.77
CA PRO A 55 -8.90 3.07 3.37
C PRO A 55 -7.82 3.34 2.31
N LEU A 56 -6.67 2.66 2.36
CA LEU A 56 -5.63 2.77 1.34
C LEU A 56 -6.13 2.29 -0.04
N ASN A 57 -6.80 1.15 -0.09
CA ASN A 57 -7.34 0.61 -1.33
C ASN A 57 -8.43 1.52 -1.91
N ASN A 58 -9.34 2.02 -1.08
CA ASN A 58 -10.35 2.99 -1.51
C ASN A 58 -9.71 4.28 -2.05
N ALA A 59 -8.70 4.83 -1.36
CA ALA A 59 -7.97 6.01 -1.82
C ALA A 59 -7.27 5.77 -3.17
N ARG A 60 -6.70 4.57 -3.38
CA ARG A 60 -6.10 4.19 -4.66
C ARG A 60 -7.14 4.06 -5.78
N ILE A 61 -8.31 3.49 -5.49
CA ILE A 61 -9.43 3.41 -6.44
C ILE A 61 -9.89 4.81 -6.83
N THR A 62 -10.21 5.68 -5.87
CA THR A 62 -10.63 7.07 -6.13
C THR A 62 -9.58 7.83 -6.94
N ARG A 63 -8.30 7.70 -6.59
CA ARG A 63 -7.21 8.31 -7.36
C ARG A 63 -7.17 7.78 -8.80
N ASN A 64 -7.31 6.47 -8.99
CA ASN A 64 -7.31 5.88 -10.33
C ASN A 64 -8.52 6.30 -11.15
N ASP A 65 -9.69 6.48 -10.53
CA ASP A 65 -10.88 7.01 -11.21
C ASP A 65 -10.65 8.45 -11.68
N VAL A 66 -10.06 9.29 -10.84
CA VAL A 66 -9.76 10.69 -11.21
C VAL A 66 -8.71 10.76 -12.32
N LEU A 67 -7.68 9.92 -12.28
CA LEU A 67 -6.55 10.02 -13.20
C LEU A 67 -6.72 9.23 -14.50
N TYR A 68 -7.31 8.04 -14.44
CA TYR A 68 -7.20 7.02 -15.48
C TYR A 68 -8.53 6.45 -15.96
N LYS A 69 -9.66 6.92 -15.43
CA LYS A 69 -10.99 6.48 -15.90
C LYS A 69 -11.14 6.75 -17.40
N PRO A 70 -11.63 5.77 -18.18
CA PRO A 70 -11.82 5.95 -19.61
C PRO A 70 -12.61 7.23 -19.92
N ASN A 71 -12.10 8.02 -20.86
CA ASN A 71 -12.71 9.22 -21.46
C ASN A 71 -12.91 10.41 -20.51
N THR A 72 -12.87 10.20 -19.19
CA THR A 72 -13.23 11.19 -18.17
C THR A 72 -12.11 11.42 -17.15
N GLY A 73 -11.11 10.54 -17.11
CA GLY A 73 -9.92 10.71 -16.31
C GLY A 73 -8.98 11.76 -16.90
N LEU A 74 -8.16 12.35 -16.02
CA LEU A 74 -7.21 13.40 -16.36
C LEU A 74 -6.33 13.07 -17.57
N VAL A 75 -5.85 11.82 -17.68
CA VAL A 75 -4.95 11.41 -18.78
C VAL A 75 -5.66 11.48 -20.13
N ASP A 76 -6.86 10.90 -20.23
CA ASP A 76 -7.59 10.86 -21.51
C ASP A 76 -8.03 12.27 -21.92
N ILE A 77 -8.57 13.07 -21.00
CA ILE A 77 -8.93 14.47 -21.25
C ILE A 77 -7.71 15.28 -21.74
N ALA A 78 -6.55 15.11 -21.10
CA ALA A 78 -5.35 15.84 -21.50
C ALA A 78 -4.85 15.43 -22.89
N LEU A 79 -5.00 14.15 -23.29
CA LEU A 79 -4.65 13.68 -24.63
C LEU A 79 -5.64 14.19 -25.68
N ASP A 80 -6.93 14.23 -25.36
CA ASP A 80 -7.97 14.76 -26.24
C ASP A 80 -7.80 16.26 -26.49
N VAL A 81 -7.54 17.04 -25.43
CA VAL A 81 -7.25 18.48 -25.55
C VAL A 81 -6.02 18.73 -26.44
N LYS A 82 -4.96 17.93 -26.29
CA LYS A 82 -3.78 18.04 -27.16
C LYS A 82 -4.10 17.71 -28.61
N THR A 83 -4.91 16.68 -28.83
CA THR A 83 -5.33 16.27 -30.18
C THR A 83 -6.18 17.36 -30.83
N TYR A 84 -7.08 17.98 -30.07
CA TYR A 84 -7.89 19.10 -30.53
C TYR A 84 -7.01 20.30 -30.91
N ILE A 85 -6.10 20.73 -30.03
CA ILE A 85 -5.19 21.85 -30.31
C ILE A 85 -4.29 21.55 -31.52
N LYS A 86 -3.85 20.29 -31.68
CA LYS A 86 -3.12 19.85 -32.88
C LYS A 86 -3.97 19.97 -34.13
N SER A 87 -5.25 19.60 -34.07
CA SER A 87 -6.19 19.67 -35.19
C SER A 87 -6.48 21.11 -35.61
N VAL A 88 -6.61 22.03 -34.66
CA VAL A 88 -6.96 23.43 -34.92
C VAL A 88 -5.76 24.24 -35.42
N PHE A 89 -4.59 24.10 -34.77
CA PHE A 89 -3.42 24.95 -35.06
C PHE A 89 -2.35 24.25 -35.90
N GLY A 90 -2.46 22.94 -36.11
CA GLY A 90 -1.45 22.13 -36.78
C GLY A 90 -0.31 21.68 -35.86
N ALA A 91 0.34 20.57 -36.24
CA ALA A 91 1.38 19.92 -35.45
C ALA A 91 2.68 20.73 -35.30
N SER A 92 2.95 21.66 -36.21
CA SER A 92 4.16 22.51 -36.18
C SER A 92 3.98 23.79 -35.35
N SER A 93 2.76 24.08 -34.89
CA SER A 93 2.42 25.34 -34.23
C SER A 93 3.12 25.53 -32.87
N PRO A 94 3.46 26.77 -32.50
CA PRO A 94 3.97 27.09 -31.16
C PRO A 94 3.02 26.63 -30.04
N GLN A 95 1.70 26.75 -30.25
CA GLN A 95 0.65 26.37 -29.30
C GLN A 95 0.72 24.87 -28.98
N TYR A 96 0.70 24.02 -30.00
CA TYR A 96 0.80 22.57 -29.82
C TYR A 96 2.16 22.14 -29.25
N LYS A 97 3.26 22.78 -29.68
CA LYS A 97 4.61 22.48 -29.18
C LYS A 97 4.79 22.78 -27.68
N LYS A 98 4.08 23.77 -27.13
CA LYS A 98 4.12 24.07 -25.69
C LYS A 98 3.47 22.95 -24.87
N ILE A 99 2.27 22.53 -25.23
CA ILE A 99 1.49 21.55 -24.46
C ILE A 99 1.94 20.10 -24.70
N SER A 100 2.46 19.78 -25.90
CA SER A 100 2.81 18.41 -26.27
C SER A 100 3.97 17.84 -25.45
N LYS A 101 4.83 18.71 -24.90
CA LYS A 101 5.94 18.34 -24.00
C LYS A 101 5.49 17.87 -22.61
N ILE A 102 4.31 18.28 -22.15
CA ILE A 102 3.79 17.88 -20.84
C ILE A 102 3.37 16.41 -20.94
N LYS A 103 3.97 15.50 -20.17
CA LYS A 103 3.67 14.07 -20.28
C LYS A 103 2.50 13.67 -19.37
N PHE A 104 1.54 12.97 -19.96
CA PHE A 104 0.46 12.28 -19.26
C PHE A 104 0.55 10.80 -19.62
N THR A 105 0.64 9.93 -18.63
CA THR A 105 0.85 8.49 -18.82
C THR A 105 -0.02 7.70 -17.86
N LYS A 106 -0.49 6.53 -18.28
CA LYS A 106 -1.13 5.55 -17.40
C LYS A 106 -0.03 4.71 -16.71
N PRO A 107 -0.29 4.15 -15.51
CA PRO A 107 0.62 3.19 -14.88
C PRO A 107 0.81 1.99 -15.81
N ARG A 108 2.02 1.41 -15.82
CA ARG A 108 2.30 0.16 -16.53
C ARG A 108 1.74 -1.03 -15.78
#